data_AF-A0A6I4HTM2-F1
#
_entry.id   AF-A0A6I4HTM2-F1
#
_cell.length_a   1.000
_cell.length_b   1.000
_cell.length_c   1.000
_cell.angle_alpha   90.00
_cell.angle_beta   90.00
_cell.angle_gamma   90.00
#
_symmetry.space_group_name_H-M   'P 1'
#
loop_
_entity.id
_entity.type
_entity.pdbx_description
1 polymer ?
#
loop_
_entity_poly.entity_id
_entity_poly.type
_entity_poly.pdbx_seq_one_letter_code
_entity_poly.pdbx_strand_id
1 'polypeptide(L)'
;MSALQNLKTSSESKKHVKSLLVYIKSKSKEDLERFAKSCGTTSSNLLQIAYGGSVSAILSKKINKESEGKISLSELRPDIFS
;
A
#
# COMPACT_ATOMS: atom_id res chain seq x y z
N MET A 1 -11.26 30.55 14.41
CA MET A 1 -11.60 29.15 14.72
C MET A 1 -11.79 28.38 13.42
N SER A 2 -10.70 27.97 12.75
CA SER A 2 -10.74 27.30 11.44
C SER A 2 -9.77 26.12 11.41
N ALA A 3 -10.17 25.00 12.01
CA ALA A 3 -9.38 23.76 11.98
C ALA A 3 -10.20 22.49 11.65
N LEU A 4 -11.52 22.62 11.48
CA LEU A 4 -12.42 21.45 11.44
C LEU A 4 -13.06 21.18 10.07
N GLN A 5 -12.75 21.96 9.03
CA GLN A 5 -13.45 21.84 7.74
C GLN A 5 -12.81 20.82 6.76
N ASN A 6 -11.62 20.29 7.05
CA ASN A 6 -10.89 19.40 6.12
C ASN A 6 -10.97 17.89 6.45
N LEU A 7 -11.80 17.47 7.42
CA LEU A 7 -11.95 16.03 7.75
C LEU A 7 -12.99 15.31 6.87
N LYS A 8 -13.56 15.98 5.86
CA LYS A 8 -14.69 15.47 5.08
C LYS A 8 -14.28 14.88 3.72
N THR A 9 -13.38 13.90 3.73
CA THR A 9 -13.17 12.98 2.58
C THR A 9 -12.86 11.54 3.01
N SER A 10 -13.09 11.16 4.28
CA SER A 10 -12.67 9.86 4.81
C SER A 10 -13.60 8.67 4.53
N SER A 11 -14.50 8.74 3.55
CA SER A 11 -15.43 7.61 3.28
C SER A 11 -15.72 7.34 1.81
N GLU A 12 -14.85 7.74 0.89
CA GLU A 12 -14.74 7.00 -0.38
C GLU A 12 -14.14 5.63 0.00
N SER A 13 -14.90 4.55 -0.16
CA SER A 13 -14.45 3.18 0.11
C SER A 13 -13.03 3.00 -0.42
N LYS A 14 -12.05 2.80 0.48
CA LYS A 14 -10.63 2.79 0.10
C LYS A 14 -10.42 1.79 -1.03
N LYS A 15 -10.21 2.31 -2.24
CA LYS A 15 -10.06 1.51 -3.45
C LYS A 15 -8.86 0.57 -3.26
N HIS A 16 -9.02 -0.67 -3.70
CA HIS A 16 -7.93 -1.64 -3.66
C HIS A 16 -6.69 -1.09 -4.38
N VAL A 17 -5.51 -1.37 -3.81
CA VAL A 17 -4.23 -1.12 -4.47
C VAL A 17 -4.04 -2.22 -5.51
N LYS A 18 -4.54 -2.01 -6.73
CA LYS A 18 -4.65 -3.03 -7.78
C LYS A 18 -3.30 -3.65 -8.12
N SER A 19 -2.26 -2.83 -8.26
CA SER A 19 -0.90 -3.29 -8.54
C SER A 19 -0.35 -4.19 -7.44
N LEU A 20 -0.57 -3.86 -6.16
CA LEU A 20 -0.18 -4.70 -5.03
C LEU A 20 -1.01 -5.99 -4.97
N LEU A 21 -2.32 -5.92 -5.24
CA LEU A 21 -3.19 -7.10 -5.21
C LEU A 21 -2.80 -8.13 -6.28
N VAL A 22 -2.49 -7.66 -7.50
CA VAL A 22 -1.97 -8.52 -8.59
C VAL A 22 -0.62 -9.11 -8.18
N TYR A 23 0.28 -8.28 -7.64
CA TYR A 23 1.60 -8.72 -7.21
C TYR A 23 1.54 -9.82 -6.14
N ILE A 24 0.70 -9.66 -5.12
CA ILE A 24 0.51 -10.66 -4.06
C ILE A 24 -0.06 -11.96 -4.63
N LYS A 25 -1.08 -11.90 -5.49
CA LYS A 25 -1.71 -13.10 -6.08
C LYS A 25 -0.76 -13.92 -6.95
N SER A 26 0.29 -13.30 -7.49
CA SER A 26 1.29 -13.96 -8.32
C SER A 26 2.39 -14.68 -7.52
N LYS A 27 2.42 -14.56 -6.19
CA LYS A 27 3.48 -15.11 -5.33
C LYS A 27 3.02 -16.33 -4.54
N SER A 28 3.96 -17.25 -4.31
CA SER A 28 3.81 -18.28 -3.28
C SER A 28 3.76 -17.64 -1.88
N LYS A 29 3.31 -18.41 -0.87
CA LYS A 29 3.29 -17.94 0.51
C LYS A 29 4.69 -17.58 0.99
N GLU A 30 5.68 -18.40 0.67
CA GLU A 30 7.08 -18.22 1.05
C GLU A 30 7.68 -16.97 0.41
N ASP A 31 7.37 -16.72 -0.88
CA ASP A 31 7.84 -15.54 -1.60
C ASP A 31 7.18 -14.26 -1.09
N LEU A 32 5.90 -14.33 -0.71
CA LEU A 32 5.20 -13.20 -0.11
C LEU A 32 5.79 -12.84 1.25
N GLU A 33 6.10 -13.83 2.09
CA GLU A 33 6.78 -13.60 3.37
C GLU A 33 8.18 -13.01 3.19
N ARG A 34 8.95 -13.50 2.21
CA ARG A 34 10.28 -12.93 1.89
C ARG A 34 10.15 -11.47 1.43
N PHE A 35 9.20 -11.18 0.55
CA PHE A 35 8.94 -9.82 0.08
C PHE A 35 8.48 -8.90 1.22
N ALA A 36 7.60 -9.38 2.10
CA ALA A 36 7.18 -8.61 3.27
C ALA A 36 8.37 -8.27 4.17
N LYS A 37 9.25 -9.25 4.44
CA LYS A 37 10.47 -9.05 5.22
C LYS A 37 11.42 -8.04 4.56
N SER A 38 11.63 -8.09 3.25
CA SER A 38 12.48 -7.12 2.55
C SER A 38 11.92 -5.69 2.62
N CYS A 39 10.59 -5.56 2.60
CA CYS A 39 9.90 -4.29 2.83
C CYS A 39 9.94 -3.83 4.32
N GLY A 40 10.33 -4.70 5.25
CA GLY A 40 10.31 -4.44 6.69
C GLY A 40 8.90 -4.51 7.29
N THR A 41 8.05 -5.43 6.80
CA THR A 41 6.67 -5.63 7.26
C THR A 41 6.26 -7.11 7.25
N THR A 42 4.97 -7.40 7.40
CA THR A 42 4.40 -8.77 7.38
C THR A 42 3.49 -8.98 6.17
N SER A 43 3.34 -10.23 5.73
CA SER A 43 2.43 -10.61 4.64
C SER A 43 0.99 -10.17 4.92
N SER A 44 0.54 -10.30 6.18
CA SER A 44 -0.77 -9.85 6.64
C SER A 44 -0.96 -8.34 6.46
N ASN A 45 0.05 -7.53 6.80
CA ASN A 45 -0.02 -6.09 6.58
C ASN A 45 -0.06 -5.75 5.07
N LEU A 46 0.71 -6.43 4.24
CA LEU A 46 0.64 -6.26 2.78
C LEU A 46 -0.75 -6.60 2.22
N LEU A 47 -1.37 -7.67 2.70
CA LEU A 47 -2.75 -8.01 2.35
C LEU A 47 -3.71 -6.90 2.77
N GLN A 48 -3.64 -6.43 4.02
CA GLN A 48 -4.47 -5.32 4.48
C GLN A 48 -4.34 -4.11 3.56
N ILE A 49 -3.11 -3.69 3.23
CA ILE A 49 -2.85 -2.58 2.31
C ILE A 49 -3.46 -2.84 0.93
N ALA A 50 -3.26 -4.04 0.36
CA ALA A 50 -3.82 -4.41 -0.95
C ALA A 50 -5.35 -4.26 -0.98
N TYR A 51 -6.00 -4.61 0.13
CA TYR A 51 -7.45 -4.52 0.29
C TYR A 51 -7.95 -3.14 0.76
N GLY A 52 -7.11 -2.11 0.72
CA GLY A 52 -7.48 -0.74 1.06
C GLY A 52 -7.06 -0.32 2.47
N GLY A 53 -6.14 -1.03 3.12
CA GLY A 53 -5.49 -0.61 4.35
C GLY A 53 -4.63 0.65 4.13
N SER A 54 -4.34 1.38 5.19
CA SER A 54 -3.40 2.51 5.12
C SER A 54 -1.96 2.04 5.11
N VAL A 55 -1.10 2.80 4.43
CA VAL A 55 0.35 2.55 4.37
C VAL A 55 1.12 3.86 4.63
N SER A 56 2.26 3.79 5.31
CA SER A 56 3.10 4.98 5.52
C SER A 56 3.85 5.37 4.24
N ALA A 57 4.26 6.64 4.11
CA ALA A 57 5.04 7.08 2.95
C ALA A 57 6.38 6.34 2.82
N ILE A 58 7.03 6.04 3.96
CA ILE A 58 8.28 5.27 4.02
C ILE A 58 8.05 3.84 3.53
N LEU A 59 7.02 3.16 4.04
CA LEU A 59 6.72 1.80 3.62
C LEU A 59 6.27 1.76 2.15
N SER A 60 5.59 2.79 1.66
CA SER A 60 5.21 2.90 0.24
C SER A 60 6.44 2.94 -0.67
N LYS A 61 7.44 3.76 -0.33
CA LYS A 61 8.72 3.82 -1.05
C LYS A 61 9.48 2.50 -1.01
N LYS A 62 9.47 1.81 0.13
CA LYS A 62 10.07 0.47 0.23
C LYS A 62 9.34 -0.54 -0.66
N ILE A 63 8.02 -0.63 -0.59
CA ILE A 63 7.21 -1.53 -1.42
C ILE A 63 7.47 -1.28 -2.92
N ASN A 64 7.47 -0.02 -3.34
CA ASN A 64 7.77 0.34 -4.72
C ASN A 64 9.19 -0.07 -5.12
N LYS A 65 10.21 0.23 -4.30
CA LYS A 65 11.60 -0.14 -4.56
C LYS A 65 11.81 -1.66 -4.65
N GLU A 66 11.34 -2.39 -3.64
CA GLU A 66 11.49 -3.86 -3.53
C GLU A 66 10.68 -4.62 -4.58
N SER A 67 9.65 -3.98 -5.16
CA SER A 67 8.92 -4.52 -6.31
C SER A 67 9.43 -4.01 -7.65
N GLU A 68 10.56 -3.30 -7.69
CA GLU A 68 11.15 -2.73 -8.91
C GLU A 68 10.17 -1.83 -9.67
N GLY A 69 9.33 -1.08 -8.95
CA GLY A 69 8.33 -0.19 -9.53
C GLY A 69 7.03 -0.87 -9.98
N LYS A 70 6.90 -2.21 -9.86
CA LYS A 70 5.68 -2.94 -10.25
C LYS A 70 4.46 -2.52 -9.43
N ILE A 71 4.66 -2.02 -8.22
CA ILE A 71 3.60 -1.49 -7.34
C ILE A 71 3.69 0.04 -7.33
N SER A 72 2.64 0.72 -7.77
CA SER A 72 2.64 2.17 -7.94
C SER A 72 2.56 2.92 -6.61
N LEU A 73 3.40 3.96 -6.46
CA LEU A 73 3.31 4.89 -5.33
C LEU A 73 2.01 5.70 -5.34
N SER A 74 1.49 6.05 -6.51
CA SER A 74 0.23 6.79 -6.64
C SER A 74 -0.99 5.95 -6.25
N GLU A 75 -0.90 4.62 -6.35
CA GLU A 75 -1.94 3.73 -5.82
C GLU A 75 -1.81 3.49 -4.31
N LEU A 76 -0.56 3.39 -3.80
CA LEU A 76 -0.31 3.20 -2.37
C LEU A 76 -0.67 4.46 -1.55
N ARG A 77 -0.30 5.64 -2.04
CA ARG A 77 -0.51 6.94 -1.40
C ARG A 77 -0.84 8.02 -2.43
N PRO A 78 -2.08 8.01 -2.96
CA PRO A 78 -2.54 9.02 -3.93
C PRO A 78 -2.50 10.45 -3.36
N ASP A 79 -2.57 10.59 -2.03
CA ASP A 79 -2.47 11.86 -1.32
C ASP A 79 -1.05 12.47 -1.31
N ILE A 80 -0.02 11.69 -1.67
CA ILE A 80 1.38 12.16 -1.69
C ILE A 80 1.98 12.12 -3.10
N PHE A 81 1.65 11.11 -3.91
CA PHE A 81 2.36 10.81 -5.16
C PHE A 81 1.46 10.92 -6.41
N SER A 82 0.48 11.85 -6.39
CA SER A 82 -0.40 12.13 -7.54
C SER A 82 0.31 12.87 -8.66
#